data_AF-A0A5C5V9N0-F1
#
_entry.id   AF-A0A5C5V9N0-F1
#
_cell.length_a   1.000
_cell.length_b   1.000
_cell.length_c   1.000
_cell.angle_alpha   90.00
_cell.angle_beta   90.00
_cell.angle_gamma   90.00
#
_symmetry.space_group_name_H-M   'P 1'
#
loop_
_entity.id
_entity.type
_entity.pdbx_description
1 polymer ?
#
loop_
_entity_poly.entity_id
_entity_poly.type
_entity_poly.pdbx_seq_one_letter_code
_entity_poly.pdbx_strand_id
1 'polypeptide(L)' 'MLGKDPLEIEKHWRFLFERTTNFGSRGAELRAISAIDLALWDIFGQSVNLPVWQLLGGCVQESIKTYNSCGGPS' A
#
# COMPACT_ATOMS: atom_id res chain seq x y z
N MET A 1 1.66 14.07 2.64
CA MET A 1 2.07 15.48 2.41
C MET A 1 2.06 16.20 3.74
N LEU A 2 2.95 17.16 3.96
CA LEU A 2 2.94 17.93 5.21
C LEU A 2 1.61 18.70 5.34
N GLY A 3 0.94 18.52 6.48
CA GLY A 3 -0.31 19.21 6.82
C GLY A 3 -1.56 18.68 6.12
N LYS A 4 -1.50 17.56 5.38
CA LYS A 4 -2.70 16.90 4.84
C LYS A 4 -3.14 15.74 5.72
N ASP A 5 -4.45 15.49 5.71
CA ASP A 5 -5.05 14.36 6.41
C ASP A 5 -4.55 13.03 5.81
N PRO A 6 -3.83 12.18 6.56
CA PRO A 6 -3.34 10.90 6.05
C PRO A 6 -4.46 9.92 5.67
N LEU A 7 -5.71 10.13 6.14
CA LEU A 7 -6.84 9.25 5.85
C LEU A 7 -7.45 9.48 4.45
N GLU A 8 -7.09 10.58 3.76
CA GLU A 8 -7.50 10.82 2.37
C GLU A 8 -6.64 10.01 1.37
N ILE A 9 -6.49 8.69 1.55
CA ILE A 9 -5.53 7.83 0.83
C ILE A 9 -5.67 7.97 -0.70
N GLU A 10 -6.87 7.80 -1.23
CA GLU A 10 -7.18 7.90 -2.67
C GLU A 10 -6.79 9.27 -3.27
N LYS A 11 -6.98 10.34 -2.50
CA LYS A 11 -6.63 11.70 -2.93
C LYS A 11 -5.13 11.88 -3.02
N HIS A 12 -4.39 11.32 -2.07
CA HIS A 12 -2.93 11.32 -2.07
C HIS A 12 -2.38 10.49 -3.23
N TRP A 13 -2.93 9.30 -3.43
CA TRP A 13 -2.54 8.42 -4.53
C TRP A 13 -2.75 9.09 -5.89
N ARG A 14 -3.95 9.59 -6.16
CA ARG A 14 -4.27 10.28 -7.43
C ARG A 14 -3.37 11.48 -7.67
N PHE A 15 -3.16 12.31 -6.65
CA PHE A 15 -2.29 13.48 -6.75
C PHE A 15 -0.85 13.12 -7.12
N LEU A 16 -0.30 12.05 -6.52
CA LEU A 16 1.06 11.62 -6.81
C LEU A 16 1.13 10.99 -8.21
N PHE A 17 0.18 10.12 -8.53
CA PHE A 17 0.12 9.42 -9.81
C PHE A 17 0.01 10.38 -11.01
N GLU A 18 -0.89 11.37 -10.95
CA GLU A 18 -1.06 12.39 -12.00
C GLU A 18 0.23 13.17 -12.25
N ARG A 19 1.03 13.43 -11.20
CA ARG A 19 2.30 14.17 -11.32
C ARG A 19 3.45 13.33 -11.83
N THR A 20 3.44 12.03 -11.51
CA THR A 20 4.45 11.10 -12.01
C THR A 20 4.13 10.59 -13.42
N THR A 21 2.89 10.74 -13.90
CA THR A 21 2.47 10.24 -15.22
C THR A 21 3.34 10.78 -16.36
N ASN A 22 3.83 12.02 -16.25
CA ASN A 22 4.73 12.63 -17.24
C ASN A 22 6.13 11.99 -17.30
N PHE A 23 6.55 11.30 -16.23
CA PHE A 23 7.85 10.63 -16.13
C PHE A 23 7.77 9.12 -16.44
N GLY A 24 6.56 8.62 -16.74
CA GLY A 24 6.28 7.22 -17.03
C GLY A 24 5.47 6.54 -15.93
N SER A 25 4.48 5.73 -16.33
CA SER A 25 3.60 5.01 -15.40
C SER A 25 4.23 3.73 -14.81
N ARG A 26 5.55 3.57 -14.92
CA ARG A 26 6.31 2.37 -14.51
C ARG A 26 7.69 2.80 -14.05
N GLY A 27 8.30 2.06 -13.12
CA GLY A 27 9.69 2.28 -12.73
C GLY A 27 9.87 2.66 -11.26
N ALA A 28 10.73 3.64 -10.99
CA ALA A 28 11.07 4.05 -9.63
C ALA A 28 9.93 4.86 -8.98
N GLU A 29 9.25 5.65 -9.78
CA GLU A 29 8.14 6.53 -9.42
C GLU A 29 6.96 5.72 -8.88
N LEU A 30 6.55 4.68 -9.62
CA LEU A 30 5.46 3.81 -9.19
C LEU A 30 5.81 3.08 -7.88
N ARG A 31 7.07 2.61 -7.74
CA ARG A 31 7.54 1.99 -6.49
C ARG A 31 7.50 2.96 -5.31
N ALA A 32 7.87 4.23 -5.53
CA ALA A 32 7.79 5.26 -4.50
C ALA A 32 6.34 5.55 -4.11
N ILE A 33 5.42 5.62 -5.07
CA ILE A 33 3.99 5.78 -4.81
C ILE A 33 3.44 4.60 -3.99
N SER A 34 3.79 3.36 -4.36
CA SER A 34 3.38 2.17 -3.61
C SER A 34 3.89 2.19 -2.17
N ALA A 35 5.13 2.64 -1.93
CA ALA A 35 5.67 2.76 -0.57
C ALA A 35 4.89 3.79 0.27
N ILE A 36 4.50 4.91 -0.33
CA ILE A 36 3.67 5.93 0.33
C ILE A 36 2.28 5.37 0.64
N ASP A 37 1.67 4.65 -0.31
CA ASP A 37 0.35 4.05 -0.15
C ASP A 37 0.31 3.06 1.02
N LEU A 38 1.30 2.17 1.10
CA LEU A 38 1.45 1.24 2.23
C LEU A 38 1.59 1.96 3.57
N ALA A 39 2.36 3.05 3.62
CA ALA A 39 2.51 3.84 4.84
C ALA A 39 1.22 4.55 5.27
N LEU A 40 0.41 5.02 4.32
CA LEU A 40 -0.90 5.61 4.61
C LEU A 40 -1.87 4.55 5.16
N TRP A 41 -1.88 3.35 4.59
CA TRP A 41 -2.68 2.23 5.10
C TRP A 41 -2.25 1.76 6.49
N ASP A 42 -0.95 1.77 6.77
CA ASP A 42 -0.41 1.47 8.11
C ASP A 42 -0.84 2.52 9.14
N ILE A 43 -0.74 3.81 8.80
CA ILE A 43 -1.24 4.91 9.65
C ILE A 43 -2.75 4.77 9.89
N PHE A 44 -3.52 4.44 8.85
CA PHE A 44 -4.96 4.23 9.01
C PHE A 44 -5.24 3.08 9.98
N GLY A 45 -4.59 1.93 9.79
CA GLY A 45 -4.68 0.79 10.71
C GLY A 45 -4.32 1.14 12.15
N GLN A 46 -3.24 1.89 12.36
CA GLN A 46 -2.82 2.35 13.69
C GLN A 46 -3.84 3.32 14.31
N SER A 47 -4.40 4.24 13.52
CA SER A 47 -5.38 5.23 14.00
C SER A 47 -6.69 4.62 14.49
N VAL A 48 -7.11 3.49 13.89
CA VAL A 48 -8.33 2.77 14.26
C VAL A 48 -8.05 1.52 15.08
N ASN A 49 -6.78 1.23 15.35
CA ASN A 49 -6.30 0.05 16.05
C ASN A 49 -6.82 -1.28 15.46
N LEU A 50 -6.91 -1.35 14.12
CA LEU A 50 -7.30 -2.55 13.38
C LEU A 50 -6.22 -2.93 12.38
N PRO A 51 -6.02 -4.24 12.13
CA PRO A 51 -5.12 -4.67 11.09
C PRO A 51 -5.68 -4.33 9.70
N VAL A 52 -4.81 -4.00 8.75
CA VAL A 52 -5.18 -3.52 7.40
C VAL A 52 -6.10 -4.50 6.65
N TRP A 53 -5.91 -5.81 6.79
CA TRP A 53 -6.78 -6.81 6.14
C TRP A 53 -8.25 -6.72 6.60
N GLN A 54 -8.53 -6.24 7.82
CA GLN A 54 -9.91 -5.97 8.25
C GLN A 54 -10.50 -4.78 7.54
N LEU A 55 -9.70 -3.74 7.32
CA LEU A 55 -10.11 -2.53 6.61
C LEU A 55 -10.38 -2.79 5.12
N LEU A 56 -9.71 -3.79 4.54
CA LEU A 56 -9.86 -4.19 3.13
C LEU A 56 -11.04 -5.15 2.86
N GLY A 57 -11.95 -5.33 3.82
CA GLY A 57 -13.15 -6.18 3.64
C GLY A 57 -13.17 -7.45 4.47
N GLY A 58 -12.20 -7.65 5.36
CA GLY A 58 -12.21 -8.75 6.33
C GLY A 58 -11.61 -10.05 5.81
N CYS A 59 -11.69 -11.08 6.67
CA CYS A 59 -11.07 -12.37 6.43
C CYS A 59 -11.98 -13.29 5.60
N VAL A 60 -11.48 -13.80 4.48
CA VAL A 60 -12.17 -14.81 3.65
C VAL A 60 -11.69 -16.24 3.89
N GLN A 61 -10.53 -16.41 4.55
CA GLN A 61 -9.92 -17.71 4.83
C GLN A 61 -9.05 -17.64 6.10
N GLU A 62 -9.12 -18.65 6.95
CA GLU A 62 -8.41 -18.66 8.25
C GLU A 62 -6.88 -18.70 8.13
N SER A 63 -6.34 -19.21 7.01
CA SER A 63 -4.89 -19.28 6.77
C SER A 63 -4.55 -19.11 5.28
N ILE A 64 -3.36 -18.57 5.01
CA ILE A 64 -2.85 -18.40 3.64
C ILE A 64 -1.74 -19.43 3.40
N LYS A 65 -1.92 -20.29 2.40
CA LYS A 65 -0.87 -21.23 1.96
C LYS A 65 0.26 -20.47 1.29
N THR A 66 1.48 -20.66 1.76
CA THR A 66 2.69 -20.07 1.18
C THR A 66 3.48 -21.14 0.41
N TYR A 67 4.28 -20.70 -0.55
CA TYR A 67 5.23 -21.56 -1.26
C TYR A 67 6.62 -20.93 -1.18
N ASN A 68 7.65 -21.76 -1.22
CA ASN A 68 9.02 -21.29 -1.16
C ASN A 68 9.44 -20.75 -2.55
N SER A 69 9.80 -19.46 -2.62
CA SER A 69 10.33 -18.83 -3.84
C SER A 69 11.86 -18.96 -3.95
N CYS A 70 12.55 -19.28 -2.85
CA CYS A 70 13.97 -19.55 -2.81
C CYS A 70 14.22 -21.03 -3.16
N GLY A 71 14.50 -21.31 -4.42
CA GLY A 71 15.00 -22.60 -4.88
C GLY A 71 16.46 -22.84 -4.48
N GLY A 72 16.76 -22.90 -3.17
CA GLY A 72 18.03 -23.47 -2.69
C GLY A 72 17.98 -25.00 -2.82
N PRO A 73 19.09 -25.68 -3.16
CA PRO A 73 19.08 -27.13 -3.35
C PRO A 73 18.72 -27.83 -2.03
N SER A 74 17.81 -28.79 -2.14
CA SER A 74 17.45 -29.78 -1.12
C SER A 74 18.66 -30.62 -0.69
#